data_AF-X1E2I9-F1
#
_entry.id   AF-X1E2I9-F1
#
_cell.length_a   1.000
_cell.length_b   1.000
_cell.length_c   1.000
_cell.angle_alpha   90.00
_cell.angle_beta   90.00
_cell.angle_gamma   90.00
#
_symmetry.space_group_name_H-M   'P 1'
#
loop_
_entity.id
_entity.type
_entity.pdbx_description
1 polymer ?
#
loop_
_entity_poly.entity_id
_entity_poly.type
_entity_poly.pdbx_seq_one_letter_code
_entity_poly.pdbx_strand_id
1 'polypeptide(L)'
;MLSKIFLLRRKNSFDLNNLDIYSYPEDIDKKTNKNIVLKIIQGHDHGSLEDTCCENLTPESKVNSALDASNPFVIGNPVSQVIENQNLYTICINSEMLIGLVFEKEDNPYDYREIFVDMSNELLNVERCCSFKEDIEIENFLISLFIDIKRFGDETLEKAYEV
;
A
#
# COMPACT_ATOMS: atom_id res chain seq x y z
N MET A 1 -14.91 1.25 6.98
CA MET A 1 -14.49 2.15 5.89
C MET A 1 -12.96 2.36 5.86
N LEU A 2 -12.36 2.74 4.72
CA LEU A 2 -10.94 3.15 4.64
C LEU A 2 -10.68 4.37 5.53
N SER A 3 -9.79 4.22 6.51
CA SER A 3 -9.51 5.25 7.51
C SER A 3 -8.25 6.05 7.21
N LYS A 4 -7.15 5.40 6.84
CA LYS A 4 -5.84 6.03 6.62
C LYS A 4 -5.05 5.31 5.53
N ILE A 5 -4.08 6.01 4.96
CA ILE A 5 -3.01 5.45 4.14
C ILE A 5 -1.65 5.85 4.71
N PHE A 6 -0.64 5.01 4.53
CA PHE A 6 0.74 5.34 4.85
C PHE A 6 1.75 4.82 3.84
N LEU A 7 2.90 5.48 3.78
CA LEU A 7 4.11 5.02 3.10
C LEU A 7 5.23 4.86 4.12
N LEU A 8 5.89 3.71 4.09
CA LEU A 8 7.21 3.48 4.66
C LEU A 8 8.23 3.53 3.52
N ARG A 9 9.02 4.60 3.44
CA ARG A 9 9.98 4.81 2.34
C ARG A 9 11.13 3.79 2.32
N ARG A 10 11.43 3.16 3.47
CA ARG A 10 12.46 2.14 3.57
C ARG A 10 12.06 1.02 4.52
N LYS A 11 11.99 -0.19 3.98
CA LYS A 11 11.78 -1.45 4.69
C LYS A 11 13.10 -1.94 5.31
N ASN A 12 13.66 -1.18 6.25
CA ASN A 12 14.84 -1.59 7.01
C ASN A 12 14.48 -1.89 8.46
N SER A 13 14.31 -3.18 8.78
CA SER A 13 14.03 -3.65 10.14
C SER A 13 15.17 -3.43 11.13
N PHE A 14 16.39 -3.14 10.66
CA PHE A 14 17.57 -2.91 11.48
C PHE A 14 17.78 -1.44 11.86
N ASP A 15 17.19 -0.49 11.12
CA ASP A 15 17.26 0.95 11.42
C ASP A 15 15.86 1.56 11.59
N LEU A 16 15.26 1.30 12.75
CA LEU A 16 13.98 1.88 13.16
C LEU A 16 14.14 3.32 13.72
N ASN A 17 15.34 3.89 13.71
CA ASN A 17 15.59 5.25 14.22
C ASN A 17 15.37 6.31 13.15
N ASN A 18 15.55 5.96 11.87
CA ASN A 18 15.34 6.82 10.72
C ASN A 18 14.17 6.30 9.87
N LEU A 19 12.98 6.25 10.48
CA LEU A 19 11.76 5.82 9.80
C LEU A 19 11.12 7.01 9.08
N ASP A 20 11.31 7.07 7.76
CA ASP A 20 10.62 7.98 6.87
C ASP A 20 9.21 7.43 6.61
N ILE A 21 8.28 7.79 7.51
CA ILE A 21 6.86 7.43 7.44
C ILE A 21 6.06 8.67 7.06
N TYR A 22 5.28 8.52 6.00
CA TYR A 22 4.31 9.48 5.50
C TYR A 22 2.92 8.89 5.66
N SER A 23 1.92 9.70 5.98
CA SER A 23 0.56 9.21 6.19
C SER A 23 -0.48 10.28 5.93
N TYR A 24 -1.69 9.84 5.62
CA TYR A 24 -2.84 10.70 5.37
C TYR A 24 -4.14 10.02 5.86
N PRO A 25 -5.14 10.76 6.38
CA PRO A 25 -5.15 12.21 6.64
C PRO A 25 -4.44 12.61 7.94
N GLU A 26 -4.20 11.66 8.84
CA GLU A 26 -3.56 11.90 10.14
C GLU A 26 -2.19 11.23 10.21
N ASP A 27 -1.25 11.88 10.90
CA ASP A 27 0.06 11.29 11.19
C ASP A 27 -0.06 10.00 12.00
N ILE A 28 0.63 8.93 11.58
CA ILE A 28 0.83 7.77 12.44
C ILE A 28 1.85 8.15 13.53
N ASP A 29 1.46 8.07 14.80
CA ASP A 29 2.20 8.61 15.94
C ASP A 29 3.63 8.02 16.08
N LYS A 30 4.65 8.79 15.67
CA LYS A 30 6.04 8.35 15.43
C LYS A 30 6.76 7.76 16.66
N LYS A 31 6.32 8.05 17.90
CA LYS A 31 6.99 7.57 19.13
C LYS A 31 6.50 6.20 19.64
N THR A 32 5.24 5.87 19.43
CA THR A 32 4.65 4.55 19.74
C THR A 32 4.89 3.54 18.61
N ASN A 33 5.43 4.03 17.48
CA ASN A 33 5.41 3.39 16.16
C ASN A 33 6.47 2.33 15.87
N LYS A 34 7.62 2.28 16.59
CA LYS A 34 8.72 1.38 16.18
C LYS A 34 8.33 -0.09 16.23
N ASN A 35 7.56 -0.49 17.24
CA ASN A 35 7.10 -1.86 17.40
C ASN A 35 6.06 -2.21 16.31
N ILE A 36 5.11 -1.32 16.05
CA ILE A 36 4.09 -1.47 15.02
C ILE A 36 4.73 -1.57 13.64
N VAL A 37 5.64 -0.66 13.30
CA VAL A 37 6.36 -0.65 12.03
C VAL A 37 7.17 -1.93 11.81
N LEU A 38 7.86 -2.41 12.86
CA LEU A 38 8.58 -3.67 12.78
C LEU A 38 7.61 -4.84 12.51
N LYS A 39 6.46 -4.88 13.19
CA LYS A 39 5.42 -5.90 12.95
C LYS A 39 4.84 -5.81 11.54
N ILE A 40 4.65 -4.62 10.98
CA ILE A 40 4.19 -4.40 9.60
C ILE A 40 5.21 -4.98 8.61
N ILE A 41 6.50 -4.63 8.79
CA ILE A 41 7.58 -5.12 7.93
C ILE A 41 7.65 -6.65 7.99
N GLN A 42 7.67 -7.21 9.21
CA GLN A 42 7.75 -8.64 9.43
C GLN A 42 6.53 -9.38 8.87
N GLY A 43 5.31 -8.91 9.16
CA GLY A 43 4.08 -9.53 8.67
C GLY A 43 3.95 -9.45 7.15
N HIS A 44 4.49 -8.40 6.52
CA HIS A 44 4.54 -8.31 5.07
C HIS A 44 5.56 -9.29 4.48
N ASP A 45 6.77 -9.38 5.04
CA ASP A 45 7.83 -10.30 4.59
C ASP A 45 7.46 -11.76 4.75
N HIS A 46 6.78 -12.10 5.84
CA HIS A 46 6.45 -13.48 6.18
C HIS A 46 5.11 -13.91 5.58
N GLY A 47 4.41 -13.01 4.87
CA GLY A 47 3.16 -13.26 4.16
C GLY A 47 2.21 -14.12 4.96
N SER A 48 1.44 -13.51 5.88
CA SER A 48 0.38 -14.12 6.70
C SER A 48 0.37 -15.65 6.73
N LEU A 49 0.74 -16.24 7.88
CA LEU A 49 0.70 -17.68 8.21
C LEU A 49 -0.67 -18.37 7.98
N GLU A 50 -1.66 -17.72 7.37
CA GLU A 50 -3.00 -18.24 7.11
C GLU A 50 -3.41 -18.40 5.63
N ASP A 51 -2.61 -18.02 4.62
CA ASP A 51 -2.98 -18.25 3.21
C ASP A 51 -2.13 -19.34 2.53
N THR A 52 -2.41 -20.59 2.88
CA THR A 52 -2.09 -21.73 2.00
C THR A 52 -3.20 -21.87 0.96
N CYS A 53 -3.29 -20.96 -0.01
CA CYS A 53 -4.06 -21.13 -1.25
C CYS A 53 -3.91 -19.88 -2.11
N CYS A 54 -2.93 -19.85 -3.03
CA CYS A 54 -3.13 -19.39 -4.39
C CYS A 54 -1.83 -19.62 -5.17
N GLU A 55 -1.99 -20.31 -6.29
CA GLU A 55 -0.94 -20.74 -7.18
C GLU A 55 -0.12 -19.57 -7.73
N ASN A 56 1.11 -19.92 -8.12
CA ASN A 56 2.06 -19.08 -8.84
C ASN A 56 1.37 -18.31 -9.98
N LEU A 57 1.07 -17.04 -9.79
CA LEU A 57 0.83 -16.14 -10.90
C LEU A 57 2.20 -15.69 -11.42
N THR A 58 2.64 -16.39 -12.46
CA THR A 58 3.72 -15.94 -13.33
C THR A 58 3.43 -14.52 -13.82
N PRO A 59 4.39 -13.58 -13.74
CA PRO A 59 4.24 -12.26 -14.32
C PRO A 59 4.43 -12.39 -15.84
N GLU A 60 3.37 -12.70 -16.57
CA GLU A 60 3.35 -12.45 -18.01
C GLU A 60 2.84 -11.05 -18.28
N SER A 61 3.77 -10.10 -18.33
CA SER A 61 3.57 -8.88 -19.12
C SER A 61 4.84 -8.61 -19.92
N LYS A 62 4.86 -9.14 -21.15
CA LYS A 62 5.75 -8.64 -22.21
C LYS A 62 5.15 -7.36 -22.76
N VAL A 63 5.67 -6.21 -22.34
CA VAL A 63 5.46 -4.95 -23.06
C VAL A 63 6.78 -4.55 -23.69
N ASN A 64 6.87 -4.77 -25.00
CA ASN A 64 7.86 -4.11 -25.85
C ASN A 64 7.38 -2.69 -26.12
N SER A 65 8.02 -1.68 -25.52
CA SER A 65 8.13 -0.36 -26.12
C SER A 65 9.37 0.36 -25.58
N ALA A 66 10.17 0.87 -26.49
CA ALA A 66 11.35 1.66 -26.21
C ALA A 66 10.94 3.13 -25.97
N LEU A 67 11.49 3.76 -24.92
CA LEU A 67 12.03 5.15 -24.87
C LEU A 67 12.17 5.63 -23.39
N ASP A 68 13.43 5.89 -23.02
CA ASP A 68 13.98 6.67 -21.90
C ASP A 68 13.57 6.41 -20.42
N ALA A 69 14.47 5.67 -19.75
CA ALA A 69 15.20 6.04 -18.53
C ALA A 69 14.44 6.43 -17.24
N SER A 70 13.45 5.64 -16.83
CA SER A 70 13.43 5.09 -15.47
C SER A 70 12.70 3.76 -15.52
N ASN A 71 13.29 2.69 -14.96
CA ASN A 71 12.59 1.42 -14.89
C ASN A 71 11.25 1.61 -14.16
N PRO A 72 10.14 1.02 -14.65
CA PRO A 72 8.85 1.11 -13.98
C PRO A 72 8.96 0.56 -12.55
N PHE A 73 8.20 1.17 -11.64
CA PHE A 73 8.02 0.66 -10.28
C PHE A 73 7.40 -0.73 -10.33
N VAL A 74 8.03 -1.68 -9.65
CA VAL A 74 7.53 -3.04 -9.49
C VAL A 74 6.64 -3.07 -8.25
N ILE A 75 5.34 -3.29 -8.45
CA ILE A 75 4.35 -3.39 -7.37
C ILE A 75 4.15 -4.86 -7.04
N GLY A 76 4.40 -5.22 -5.78
CA GLY A 76 4.20 -6.55 -5.23
C GLY A 76 2.73 -6.82 -4.88
N ASN A 77 2.43 -8.10 -4.62
CA ASN A 77 1.08 -8.50 -4.20
C ASN A 77 0.70 -7.86 -2.85
N PRO A 78 -0.55 -7.42 -2.68
CA PRO A 78 -1.03 -6.95 -1.39
C PRO A 78 -1.05 -8.07 -0.34
N VAL A 79 -0.75 -7.71 0.91
CA VAL A 79 -0.77 -8.59 2.08
C VAL A 79 -1.67 -7.98 3.15
N SER A 80 -2.71 -8.73 3.56
CA SER A 80 -3.58 -8.37 4.69
C SER A 80 -2.95 -8.78 6.02
N GLN A 81 -3.04 -7.91 7.01
CA GLN A 81 -2.47 -8.10 8.34
C GLN A 81 -3.34 -7.42 9.39
N VAL A 82 -3.52 -8.07 10.54
CA VAL A 82 -4.14 -7.43 11.72
C VAL A 82 -3.05 -7.18 12.76
N ILE A 83 -2.73 -5.92 13.02
CA ILE A 83 -1.67 -5.53 13.96
C ILE A 83 -2.25 -4.60 15.02
N GLU A 84 -2.18 -5.02 16.29
CA GLU A 84 -2.64 -4.21 17.42
C GLU A 84 -4.04 -3.62 17.21
N ASN A 85 -4.98 -4.47 16.74
CA ASN A 85 -6.36 -4.12 16.41
C ASN A 85 -6.56 -3.23 15.18
N GLN A 86 -5.51 -2.93 14.41
CA GLN A 86 -5.61 -2.25 13.12
C GLN A 86 -5.67 -3.28 11.99
N ASN A 87 -6.62 -3.08 11.08
CA ASN A 87 -6.81 -3.90 9.89
C ASN A 87 -6.02 -3.27 8.73
N LEU A 88 -4.93 -3.92 8.32
CA LEU A 88 -3.96 -3.35 7.40
C LEU A 88 -3.94 -4.13 6.09
N TYR A 89 -3.70 -3.40 5.00
CA TYR A 89 -3.49 -3.99 3.68
C TYR A 89 -2.32 -3.33 2.99
N THR A 90 -1.28 -4.10 2.72
CA THR A 90 0.04 -3.55 2.39
C THR A 90 0.57 -4.07 1.07
N ILE A 91 1.06 -3.20 0.20
CA ILE A 91 1.80 -3.55 -1.01
C ILE A 91 3.26 -3.14 -0.86
N CYS A 92 4.14 -3.87 -1.53
CA CYS A 92 5.56 -3.50 -1.62
C CYS A 92 5.86 -2.86 -2.96
N ILE A 93 6.67 -1.81 -2.96
CA ILE A 93 7.18 -1.18 -4.19
C ILE A 93 8.68 -1.39 -4.25
N ASN A 94 9.14 -1.92 -5.38
CA ASN A 94 10.54 -2.24 -5.67
C ASN A 94 11.21 -3.12 -4.60
N SER A 95 10.43 -3.90 -3.82
CA SER A 95 10.93 -4.66 -2.66
C SER A 95 11.52 -3.81 -1.51
N GLU A 96 11.43 -2.49 -1.59
CA GLU A 96 12.09 -1.57 -0.66
C GLU A 96 11.12 -0.67 0.12
N MET A 97 10.01 -0.29 -0.50
CA MET A 97 9.00 0.59 0.09
C MET A 97 7.74 -0.20 0.42
N LEU A 98 6.99 0.22 1.45
CA LEU A 98 5.67 -0.32 1.74
C LEU A 98 4.64 0.80 1.69
N ILE A 99 3.55 0.58 0.97
CA ILE A 99 2.32 1.37 1.11
C ILE A 99 1.33 0.52 1.87
N GLY A 100 0.65 1.10 2.85
CA GLY A 100 -0.40 0.42 3.59
C GLY A 100 -1.68 1.22 3.67
N LEU A 101 -2.80 0.55 3.46
CA LEU A 101 -4.14 1.00 3.80
C LEU A 101 -4.49 0.54 5.21
N VAL A 102 -5.18 1.41 5.96
CA VAL A 102 -5.70 1.12 7.30
C VAL A 102 -7.22 1.20 7.23
N PHE A 103 -7.87 0.08 7.50
CA PHE A 103 -9.33 -0.05 7.50
C PHE A 103 -9.88 -0.04 8.92
N GLU A 104 -11.18 0.23 9.03
CA GLU A 104 -11.93 -0.09 10.22
C GLU A 104 -12.03 -1.62 10.36
N LYS A 105 -12.26 -2.09 11.60
CA LYS A 105 -12.13 -3.52 11.93
C LYS A 105 -13.06 -4.46 11.15
N GLU A 106 -14.19 -3.93 10.67
CA GLU A 106 -15.26 -4.72 10.07
C GLU A 106 -15.13 -4.83 8.54
N ASP A 107 -14.26 -4.03 7.91
CA ASP A 107 -14.07 -4.12 6.47
C ASP A 107 -13.21 -5.30 6.06
N ASN A 108 -13.52 -5.87 4.91
CA ASN A 108 -12.65 -6.85 4.26
C ASN A 108 -11.64 -6.14 3.34
N PRO A 109 -10.33 -6.15 3.63
CA PRO A 109 -9.35 -5.47 2.79
C PRO A 109 -9.21 -6.06 1.38
N TYR A 110 -9.58 -7.33 1.20
CA TYR A 110 -9.51 -7.99 -0.10
C TYR A 110 -10.51 -7.41 -1.12
N ASP A 111 -11.58 -6.75 -0.66
CA ASP A 111 -12.54 -6.06 -1.54
C ASP A 111 -11.87 -4.90 -2.30
N TYR A 112 -10.73 -4.39 -1.78
CA TYR A 112 -9.97 -3.29 -2.36
C TYR A 112 -8.75 -3.76 -3.17
N ARG A 113 -8.56 -5.07 -3.37
CA ARG A 113 -7.35 -5.64 -4.00
C ARG A 113 -7.06 -5.05 -5.37
N GLU A 114 -8.04 -5.10 -6.26
CA GLU A 114 -7.91 -4.67 -7.65
C GLU A 114 -7.65 -3.16 -7.72
N ILE A 115 -8.54 -2.36 -7.11
CA ILE A 115 -8.39 -0.89 -7.11
C ILE A 115 -7.08 -0.43 -6.48
N PHE A 116 -6.61 -1.08 -5.41
CA PHE A 116 -5.37 -0.67 -4.75
C PHE A 116 -4.15 -0.89 -5.63
N VAL A 117 -4.06 -2.05 -6.30
CA VAL A 117 -2.94 -2.37 -7.20
C VAL A 117 -3.02 -1.51 -8.47
N ASP A 118 -4.20 -1.42 -9.08
CA ASP A 118 -4.39 -0.72 -10.34
C ASP A 118 -4.14 0.78 -10.21
N MET A 119 -4.67 1.42 -9.17
CA MET A 119 -4.43 2.85 -8.93
C MET A 119 -2.98 3.13 -8.54
N SER A 120 -2.34 2.25 -7.75
CA SER A 120 -0.91 2.38 -7.48
C SER A 120 -0.08 2.29 -8.76
N ASN A 121 -0.44 1.38 -9.67
CA ASN A 121 0.26 1.21 -10.94
C ASN A 121 0.02 2.39 -11.90
N GLU A 122 -1.22 2.85 -12.01
CA GLU A 122 -1.58 4.00 -12.84
C GLU A 122 -0.80 5.24 -12.40
N LEU A 123 -0.89 5.60 -11.11
CA LEU A 123 -0.23 6.78 -10.57
C LEU A 123 1.30 6.72 -10.70
N LEU A 124 1.92 5.56 -10.43
CA LEU A 124 3.38 5.44 -10.39
C LEU A 124 4.01 5.19 -11.77
N ASN A 125 3.40 4.37 -12.61
CA ASN A 125 4.01 3.90 -13.85
C ASN A 125 3.45 4.56 -15.11
N VAL A 126 2.17 4.94 -15.09
CA VAL A 126 1.50 5.57 -16.24
C VAL A 126 1.58 7.09 -16.10
N GLU A 127 1.03 7.66 -15.04
CA GLU A 127 1.03 9.10 -14.78
C GLU A 127 2.39 9.61 -14.27
N ARG A 128 3.16 8.73 -13.61
CA ARG A 128 4.47 9.03 -13.02
C ARG A 128 4.42 10.22 -12.04
N CYS A 129 3.39 10.27 -11.20
CA CYS A 129 3.14 11.39 -10.30
C CYS A 129 4.08 11.47 -9.08
N CYS A 130 4.83 10.40 -8.79
CA CYS A 130 5.73 10.32 -7.65
C CYS A 130 7.05 9.64 -8.00
N SER A 131 8.17 10.31 -7.72
CA SER A 131 9.51 9.71 -7.83
C SER A 131 10.06 9.19 -6.50
N PHE A 132 9.31 9.37 -5.41
CA PHE A 132 9.71 9.12 -4.03
C PHE A 132 10.99 9.86 -3.60
N LYS A 133 11.33 10.98 -4.26
CA LYS A 133 12.50 11.81 -3.91
C LYS A 133 12.13 12.96 -2.98
N GLU A 134 11.01 13.62 -3.28
CA GLU A 134 10.54 14.81 -2.58
C GLU A 134 9.32 14.49 -1.70
N ASP A 135 9.29 15.05 -0.49
CA ASP A 135 8.22 14.79 0.48
C ASP A 135 6.86 15.23 -0.06
N ILE A 136 6.81 16.35 -0.78
CA ILE A 136 5.58 16.89 -1.38
C ILE A 136 5.02 15.95 -2.45
N GLU A 137 5.88 15.31 -3.27
CA GLU A 137 5.43 14.31 -4.25
C GLU A 137 4.83 13.10 -3.54
N ILE A 138 5.43 12.65 -2.44
CA ILE A 138 4.96 11.51 -1.66
C ILE A 138 3.60 11.83 -1.02
N GLU A 139 3.46 13.00 -0.41
CA GLU A 139 2.22 13.45 0.20
C GLU A 139 1.10 13.54 -0.83
N ASN A 140 1.34 14.18 -1.98
CA ASN A 140 0.35 14.29 -3.05
C ASN A 140 -0.06 12.94 -3.60
N PHE A 141 0.89 12.03 -3.78
CA PHE A 141 0.60 10.66 -4.21
C PHE A 141 -0.29 9.91 -3.21
N LEU A 142 0.02 9.99 -1.91
CA LEU A 142 -0.80 9.36 -0.87
C LEU A 142 -2.21 9.96 -0.81
N ILE A 143 -2.34 11.27 -0.98
CA ILE A 143 -3.63 11.96 -1.02
C ILE A 143 -4.47 11.47 -2.20
N SER A 144 -3.91 11.49 -3.42
CA SER A 144 -4.63 11.03 -4.62
C SER A 144 -5.08 9.59 -4.48
N LEU A 145 -4.15 8.70 -4.10
CA LEU A 145 -4.45 7.28 -3.93
C LEU A 145 -5.52 7.03 -2.86
N PHE A 146 -5.47 7.76 -1.74
CA PHE A 146 -6.48 7.67 -0.70
C PHE A 146 -7.86 8.09 -1.20
N ILE A 147 -7.95 9.22 -1.91
CA ILE A 147 -9.22 9.74 -2.43
C ILE A 147 -9.86 8.74 -3.39
N ASP A 148 -9.09 8.20 -4.33
CA ASP A 148 -9.62 7.28 -5.33
C ASP A 148 -10.09 5.95 -4.72
N ILE A 149 -9.31 5.37 -3.80
CA ILE A 149 -9.71 4.13 -3.11
C ILE A 149 -10.91 4.36 -2.20
N LYS A 150 -10.94 5.48 -1.48
CA LYS A 150 -12.08 5.84 -0.62
C LYS A 150 -13.34 6.01 -1.46
N ARG A 151 -13.26 6.74 -2.56
CA ARG A 151 -14.36 6.94 -3.50
C ARG A 151 -14.87 5.61 -4.06
N PHE A 152 -13.97 4.67 -4.38
CA PHE A 152 -14.37 3.33 -4.79
C PHE A 152 -15.18 2.60 -3.71
N GLY A 153 -14.74 2.66 -2.44
CA GLY A 153 -15.47 2.10 -1.31
C GLY A 153 -16.89 2.68 -1.19
N ASP A 154 -16.98 4.01 -1.18
CA ASP A 154 -18.25 4.74 -1.04
C ASP A 154 -19.21 4.49 -2.22
N GLU A 155 -18.68 4.43 -3.46
CA GLU A 155 -19.52 4.30 -4.67
C GLU A 155 -19.88 2.86 -5.02
N THR A 156 -18.99 1.90 -4.76
CA THR A 156 -19.09 0.52 -5.27
C THR A 156 -19.47 -0.46 -4.17
N LEU A 157 -18.82 -0.36 -3.01
CA LEU A 157 -19.04 -1.33 -1.93
C LEU A 157 -20.25 -0.93 -1.10
N GLU A 158 -20.33 0.30 -0.60
CA GLU A 158 -21.45 0.73 0.25
C GLU A 158 -22.81 0.67 -0.47
N LYS A 159 -22.87 1.10 -1.75
CA LYS A 159 -24.11 0.99 -2.54
C LYS A 159 -24.52 -0.45 -2.85
N ALA A 160 -23.60 -1.41 -2.83
CA ALA A 160 -23.92 -2.82 -3.05
C ALA A 160 -24.58 -3.46 -1.82
N TYR A 161 -24.34 -2.93 -0.62
CA TYR A 161 -24.93 -3.43 0.63
C TYR A 161 -26.29 -2.81 0.98
N GLU A 162 -26.78 -1.82 0.22
CA GLU A 162 -28.10 -1.18 0.43
C GLU A 162 -29.29 -1.92 -0.25
N VAL A 163 -29.14 -3.19 -0.67
CA VAL A 163 -30.17 -3.96 -1.40
C VAL A 163 -30.70 -5.17 -0.63
#